data_AF-A0A2A4U438-F1
#
_entry.id   AF-A0A2A4U438-F1
#
_cell.length_a   1.000
_cell.length_b   1.000
_cell.length_c   1.000
_cell.angle_alpha   90.00
_cell.angle_beta   90.00
_cell.angle_gamma   90.00
#
_symmetry.space_group_name_H-M   'P 1'
#
loop_
_entity.id
_entity.type
_entity.pdbx_description
1 polymer ?
#
loop_
_entity_poly.entity_id
_entity_poly.type
_entity_poly.pdbx_seq_one_letter_code
_entity_poly.pdbx_strand_id
1 'polypeptide(L)'
;MFLNILHSFRQDECGASAIELAMISTVLSLILLNIVDISYFMFKKMELTSSVRAGAQYALVDTDNATTALIEAVVQDSSPLTGVTVTVDDSQCGCSDGGVLFTCGTNTCAGGTTGRSQYYTQISAAYTHTWIFYPGTVSITADSTIRTQ
;
A
#
# COMPACT_ATOMS: atom_id res chain seq x y z
N MET A 1 -30.03 15.68 -55.16
CA MET A 1 -29.61 14.31 -54.78
C MET A 1 -28.92 14.29 -53.41
N PHE A 2 -27.89 15.11 -53.15
CA PHE A 2 -27.23 15.23 -51.84
C PHE A 2 -28.15 15.61 -50.66
N LEU A 3 -29.17 16.45 -50.89
CA LEU A 3 -30.11 16.88 -49.84
C LEU A 3 -31.06 15.77 -49.34
N ASN A 4 -31.41 14.78 -50.16
CA ASN A 4 -32.27 13.66 -49.74
C ASN A 4 -31.50 12.63 -48.90
N ILE A 5 -30.19 12.49 -49.14
CA ILE A 5 -29.33 11.57 -48.40
C ILE A 5 -29.17 12.04 -46.95
N LEU A 6 -29.03 13.35 -46.71
CA LEU A 6 -29.00 13.92 -45.37
C LEU A 6 -30.34 13.80 -44.62
N HIS A 7 -31.47 13.68 -45.33
CA HIS A 7 -32.78 13.49 -44.71
C HIS A 7 -33.00 12.05 -44.25
N SER A 8 -32.50 11.05 -45.01
CA SER A 8 -32.63 9.64 -44.59
C SER A 8 -31.75 9.32 -43.39
N PHE A 9 -30.53 9.88 -43.31
CA PHE A 9 -29.68 9.75 -42.10
C PHE A 9 -30.33 10.31 -40.84
N ARG A 10 -31.27 11.25 -40.99
CA ARG A 10 -31.96 11.89 -39.87
C ARG A 10 -33.17 11.09 -39.36
N GLN A 11 -33.59 10.05 -40.09
CA GLN A 11 -34.72 9.17 -39.74
C GLN A 11 -34.29 7.74 -39.37
N ASP A 12 -32.99 7.41 -39.43
CA ASP A 12 -32.49 6.10 -39.03
C ASP A 12 -32.37 5.97 -37.50
N GLU A 13 -33.39 5.38 -36.87
CA GLU A 13 -33.41 5.10 -35.42
C GLU A 13 -32.23 4.22 -34.97
N CYS A 14 -31.77 3.31 -35.85
CA CYS A 14 -30.59 2.49 -35.60
C CYS A 14 -29.30 3.33 -35.48
N GLY A 15 -29.17 4.40 -36.26
CA GLY A 15 -28.03 5.32 -36.19
C GLY A 15 -28.03 6.16 -34.92
N ALA A 16 -29.21 6.62 -34.49
CA ALA A 16 -29.38 7.36 -33.24
C ALA A 16 -29.02 6.50 -32.01
N SER A 17 -29.53 5.27 -31.94
CA SER A 17 -29.21 4.34 -30.84
C SER A 17 -27.73 3.99 -30.77
N ALA A 18 -27.07 3.83 -31.93
CA ALA A 18 -25.62 3.59 -31.99
C ALA A 18 -24.81 4.77 -31.42
N ILE A 19 -25.23 6.01 -31.67
CA ILE A 19 -24.57 7.21 -31.15
C ILE A 19 -24.80 7.34 -29.64
N GLU A 20 -26.02 7.09 -29.16
CA GLU A 20 -26.33 7.10 -27.72
C GLU A 20 -25.49 6.05 -26.96
N LEU A 21 -25.40 4.83 -27.50
CA LEU A 21 -24.56 3.79 -26.93
C LEU A 21 -23.07 4.16 -26.99
N ALA A 22 -22.59 4.77 -28.07
CA ALA A 22 -21.20 5.19 -28.19
C ALA A 22 -20.83 6.23 -27.11
N MET A 23 -21.73 7.19 -26.83
CA MET A 23 -21.53 8.20 -25.79
C MET A 23 -21.48 7.56 -24.40
N ILE A 24 -22.42 6.67 -24.07
CA ILE A 24 -22.45 5.96 -22.79
C ILE A 24 -21.23 5.05 -22.63
N SER A 25 -20.91 4.27 -23.67
CA SER A 25 -19.76 3.36 -23.69
C SER A 25 -18.44 4.09 -23.50
N THR A 26 -18.28 5.28 -24.08
CA THR A 26 -17.07 6.09 -23.91
C THR A 26 -16.90 6.52 -22.45
N VAL A 27 -17.97 7.03 -21.82
CA VAL A 27 -17.95 7.42 -20.40
C VAL A 27 -17.70 6.22 -19.50
N LEU A 28 -18.36 5.08 -19.76
CA LEU A 28 -18.16 3.85 -19.00
C LEU A 28 -16.72 3.34 -19.10
N SER A 29 -16.13 3.38 -20.30
CA SER A 29 -14.75 2.94 -20.54
C SER A 29 -13.76 3.78 -19.75
N LEU A 30 -13.94 5.11 -19.71
CA LEU A 30 -13.09 5.99 -18.90
C LEU A 30 -13.16 5.63 -17.40
N ILE A 31 -14.36 5.34 -16.88
CA ILE A 31 -14.52 4.95 -15.48
C ILE A 31 -13.83 3.60 -15.21
N LEU A 32 -14.01 2.62 -16.09
CA LEU A 32 -13.40 1.29 -15.93
C LEU A 32 -11.88 1.34 -15.94
N LEU A 33 -11.27 2.15 -16.83
CA LEU A 33 -9.82 2.33 -16.88
C LEU A 33 -9.27 2.87 -15.55
N ASN A 34 -9.95 3.87 -14.96
CA ASN A 34 -9.57 4.41 -13.65
C ASN A 34 -9.71 3.37 -12.53
N ILE A 35 -10.77 2.56 -12.56
CA ILE A 35 -10.97 1.49 -11.57
C ILE A 35 -9.85 0.46 -11.64
N VAL A 36 -9.41 0.08 -12.84
CA VAL A 36 -8.32 -0.89 -13.02
C VAL A 36 -7.02 -0.38 -12.39
N ASP A 37 -6.66 0.88 -12.63
CA ASP A 37 -5.46 1.50 -12.04
C ASP A 37 -5.52 1.51 -10.50
N ILE A 38 -6.65 1.95 -9.92
CA ILE A 38 -6.82 1.99 -8.46
C ILE A 38 -6.81 0.58 -7.87
N SER A 39 -7.43 -0.38 -8.55
CA SER A 39 -7.48 -1.78 -8.10
C SER A 39 -6.09 -2.39 -8.06
N TYR A 40 -5.27 -2.13 -9.10
CA TYR A 40 -3.91 -2.62 -9.16
C TYR A 40 -3.02 -1.98 -8.08
N PHE A 41 -3.16 -0.67 -7.85
CA PHE A 41 -2.50 0.03 -6.74
C PHE A 41 -2.86 -0.57 -5.37
N MET A 42 -4.15 -0.82 -5.11
CA MET A 42 -4.61 -1.46 -3.88
C MET A 42 -4.09 -2.89 -3.73
N PHE A 43 -4.05 -3.65 -4.82
CA PHE A 43 -3.49 -5.00 -4.85
C PHE A 43 -2.01 -5.00 -4.43
N LYS A 44 -1.20 -4.09 -5.00
CA LYS A 44 0.21 -3.94 -4.60
C LYS A 44 0.37 -3.50 -3.15
N LYS A 45 -0.51 -2.64 -2.65
CA LYS A 45 -0.53 -2.27 -1.23
C LYS A 45 -0.82 -3.46 -0.31
N MET A 46 -1.74 -4.34 -0.69
CA MET A 46 -2.02 -5.56 0.07
C MET A 46 -0.82 -6.51 0.08
N GLU A 47 -0.16 -6.72 -1.07
CA GLU A 47 1.08 -7.51 -1.14
C GLU A 47 2.17 -6.95 -0.22
N LEU A 48 2.40 -5.63 -0.26
CA LEU A 48 3.39 -4.96 0.60
C LEU A 48 3.05 -5.11 2.08
N THR A 49 1.78 -4.89 2.45
CA THR A 49 1.31 -5.01 3.84
C THR A 49 1.42 -6.44 4.36
N SER A 50 1.14 -7.44 3.52
CA SER A 50 1.31 -8.85 3.85
C SER A 50 2.77 -9.20 4.10
N SER A 51 3.67 -8.65 3.30
CA SER A 51 5.12 -8.87 3.42
C SER A 51 5.67 -8.27 4.71
N VAL A 52 5.28 -7.03 5.03
CA VAL A 52 5.61 -6.38 6.32
C VAL A 52 5.09 -7.20 7.50
N ARG A 53 3.87 -7.75 7.40
CA ARG A 53 3.31 -8.62 8.43
C ARG A 53 4.10 -9.91 8.60
N ALA A 54 4.59 -10.52 7.53
CA ALA A 54 5.43 -11.71 7.60
C ALA A 54 6.77 -11.39 8.32
N GLY A 55 7.40 -10.26 8.01
CA GLY A 55 8.57 -9.79 8.73
C GLY A 55 8.31 -9.54 10.23
N ALA A 56 7.16 -8.94 10.55
CA ALA A 56 6.73 -8.75 11.94
C ALA A 56 6.51 -10.08 12.68
N GLN A 57 5.91 -11.08 12.02
CA GLN A 57 5.76 -12.41 12.60
C GLN A 57 7.11 -13.09 12.85
N TYR A 58 8.05 -12.95 11.92
CA TYR A 58 9.40 -13.47 12.08
C TYR A 58 10.10 -12.85 13.30
N ALA A 59 10.00 -11.52 13.45
CA ALA A 59 10.54 -10.80 14.60
C ALA A 59 9.92 -11.20 15.95
N LEU A 60 8.66 -11.68 15.97
CA LEU A 60 7.99 -12.19 17.17
C LEU A 60 8.36 -13.63 17.53
N VAL A 61 8.61 -14.47 16.53
CA VAL A 61 8.87 -15.91 16.74
C VAL A 61 10.32 -16.15 17.16
N ASP A 62 11.27 -15.42 16.58
CA ASP A 62 12.70 -15.62 16.78
C ASP A 62 13.35 -14.37 17.38
N THR A 63 12.85 -13.91 18.54
CA THR A 63 13.27 -12.64 19.17
C THR A 63 14.76 -12.55 19.45
N ASP A 64 15.46 -13.68 19.64
CA ASP A 64 16.87 -13.72 19.99
C ASP A 64 17.80 -13.66 18.76
N ASN A 65 17.35 -14.14 17.59
CA ASN A 65 18.14 -14.15 16.35
C ASN A 65 17.62 -13.20 15.25
N ALA A 66 16.42 -12.63 15.41
CA ALA A 66 15.81 -11.72 14.46
C ALA A 66 16.52 -10.35 14.45
N THR A 67 17.67 -10.30 13.78
CA THR A 67 18.36 -9.04 13.48
C THR A 67 17.54 -8.20 12.48
N THR A 68 17.71 -6.88 12.51
CA THR A 68 17.08 -5.95 11.56
C THR A 68 17.31 -6.36 10.10
N ALA A 69 18.53 -6.78 9.76
CA ALA A 69 18.88 -7.25 8.42
C ALA A 69 18.13 -8.53 7.99
N LEU A 70 17.90 -9.47 8.92
CA LEU A 70 17.12 -10.69 8.62
C LEU A 70 15.64 -10.36 8.45
N ILE A 71 15.09 -9.46 9.27
CA ILE A 71 13.71 -8.99 9.14
C ILE A 71 13.52 -8.30 7.78
N GLU A 72 14.46 -7.44 7.38
CA GLU A 72 14.46 -6.81 6.04
C GLU A 72 14.49 -7.84 4.92
N ALA A 73 15.36 -8.85 5.02
CA ALA A 73 15.43 -9.93 4.05
C ALA A 73 14.12 -10.72 3.94
N VAL A 74 13.47 -11.03 5.06
CA VAL A 74 12.16 -11.72 5.09
C VAL A 74 11.07 -10.86 4.43
N VAL A 75 11.03 -9.56 4.71
CA VAL A 75 10.06 -8.65 4.07
C VAL A 75 10.30 -8.57 2.57
N GLN A 76 11.56 -8.52 2.13
CA GLN A 76 11.90 -8.48 0.71
C GLN A 76 11.55 -9.80 -0.01
N ASP A 77 11.92 -10.94 0.57
CA ASP A 77 11.69 -12.29 -0.02
C ASP A 77 10.21 -12.68 -0.05
N SER A 78 9.43 -12.23 0.94
CA SER A 78 7.98 -12.45 0.98
C SER A 78 7.20 -11.56 0.01
N SER A 79 7.83 -10.51 -0.53
CA SER A 79 7.17 -9.59 -1.45
C SER A 79 7.45 -9.98 -2.91
N PRO A 80 6.43 -10.06 -3.78
CA PRO A 80 6.63 -10.23 -5.22
C PRO A 80 7.03 -8.92 -5.92
N LEU A 81 7.29 -7.85 -5.16
CA LEU A 81 7.55 -6.50 -5.62
C LEU A 81 9.07 -6.27 -5.72
N THR A 82 9.55 -5.83 -6.87
CA THR A 82 10.97 -5.49 -7.07
C THR A 82 11.22 -4.01 -6.75
N GLY A 83 12.21 -3.70 -5.91
CA GLY A 83 12.55 -2.32 -5.54
C GLY A 83 11.80 -1.78 -4.33
N VAL A 84 11.37 -2.67 -3.42
CA VAL A 84 10.86 -2.29 -2.10
C VAL A 84 12.01 -1.83 -1.22
N THR A 85 11.89 -0.65 -0.64
CA THR A 85 12.80 -0.16 0.40
C THR A 85 12.21 -0.53 1.76
N VAL A 86 12.93 -1.31 2.56
CA VAL A 86 12.51 -1.70 3.91
C VAL A 86 13.42 -1.01 4.92
N THR A 87 12.85 -0.52 6.01
CA THR A 87 13.58 0.02 7.16
C THR A 87 13.02 -0.60 8.43
N VAL A 88 13.89 -1.19 9.23
CA VAL A 88 13.55 -1.78 10.53
C VAL A 88 14.21 -0.99 11.64
N ASP A 89 13.40 -0.58 12.62
CA ASP A 89 13.84 0.12 13.82
C ASP A 89 13.46 -0.71 15.05
N ASP A 90 14.46 -1.32 15.69
CA ASP A 90 14.35 -2.10 16.92
C ASP A 90 14.68 -1.28 18.19
N SER A 91 14.97 0.01 18.03
CA SER A 91 15.40 0.90 19.11
C SER A 91 14.23 1.59 19.83
N GLN A 92 12.99 1.14 19.60
CA GLN A 92 11.79 1.76 20.16
C GLN A 92 11.41 1.10 21.49
N CYS A 93 11.22 1.93 22.51
CA CYS A 93 10.77 1.54 23.83
C CYS A 93 9.45 2.25 24.16
N GLY A 94 8.55 1.54 24.85
CA GLY A 94 7.28 2.10 25.29
C GLY A 94 6.98 1.75 26.74
N CYS A 95 6.15 2.56 27.38
CA CYS A 95 5.72 2.31 28.75
C CYS A 95 4.53 1.36 28.79
N SER A 96 4.55 0.42 29.74
CA SER A 96 3.44 -0.52 30.00
C SER A 96 2.08 0.15 30.22
N ASP A 97 2.05 1.43 30.61
CA ASP A 97 0.83 2.19 30.89
C ASP A 97 0.17 2.79 29.64
N GLY A 98 0.65 2.46 28.43
CA GLY A 98 0.11 2.95 27.16
C GLY A 98 0.63 4.34 26.75
N GLY A 99 1.85 4.69 27.16
CA GLY A 99 2.52 5.94 26.79
C GLY A 99 3.06 5.97 25.35
N VAL A 100 3.56 7.13 24.92
CA VAL A 100 4.23 7.31 23.62
C VAL A 100 5.50 6.44 23.51
N LEU A 101 5.80 5.95 22.31
CA LEU A 101 7.07 5.29 21.99
C LEU A 101 8.20 6.32 21.98
N PHE A 102 9.39 5.91 22.42
CA PHE A 102 10.60 6.72 22.46
C PHE A 102 11.83 5.84 22.23
N THR A 103 12.96 6.46 21.85
CA THR A 103 14.22 5.73 21.68
C THR A 103 14.70 5.14 23.00
N CYS A 104 14.97 3.83 23.02
CA CYS A 104 15.47 3.12 24.18
C CYS A 104 16.74 3.81 24.73
N GLY A 105 16.74 4.11 26.04
CA GLY A 105 17.87 4.73 26.73
C GLY A 105 17.87 6.26 26.79
N THR A 106 17.04 6.97 26.03
CA THR A 106 16.97 8.45 26.13
C THR A 106 15.93 8.93 27.13
N ASN A 107 14.84 8.18 27.29
CA ASN A 107 13.72 8.55 28.16
C ASN A 107 13.33 7.37 29.06
N THR A 108 12.79 7.69 30.23
CA THR A 108 12.23 6.70 31.17
C THR A 108 10.75 6.98 31.38
N CYS A 109 9.98 5.93 31.63
CA CYS A 109 8.56 6.05 31.95
C CYS A 109 8.31 6.92 33.18
N ALA A 110 7.25 7.74 33.13
CA ALA A 110 6.81 8.57 34.25
C ALA A 110 6.39 7.66 35.41
N GLY A 111 7.29 7.46 36.37
CA GLY A 111 7.14 6.47 37.45
C GLY A 111 8.45 5.84 37.93
N GLY A 112 9.59 6.13 37.29
CA GLY A 112 10.92 5.76 37.80
C GLY A 112 11.22 4.25 37.79
N THR A 113 10.41 3.45 37.09
CA THR A 113 10.66 2.00 36.96
C THR A 113 11.52 1.74 35.73
N THR A 114 12.83 1.62 35.95
CA THR A 114 13.87 1.23 34.97
C THR A 114 13.73 -0.21 34.45
N GLY A 115 12.54 -0.82 34.54
CA GLY A 115 12.32 -2.25 34.26
C GLY A 115 10.91 -2.60 33.79
N ARG A 116 10.12 -1.62 33.32
CA ARG A 116 8.81 -1.82 32.68
C ARG A 116 8.73 -1.26 31.25
N SER A 117 9.87 -0.93 30.64
CA SER A 117 9.92 -0.56 29.23
C SER A 117 9.72 -1.83 28.41
N GLN A 118 8.64 -1.88 27.65
CA GLN A 118 8.45 -2.90 26.64
C GLN A 118 9.23 -2.47 25.38
N TYR A 119 9.92 -3.40 24.75
CA TYR A 119 10.64 -3.18 23.50
C TYR A 119 9.67 -3.33 22.34
N TYR A 120 9.79 -2.43 21.37
CA TYR A 120 9.01 -2.39 20.17
C TYR A 120 9.93 -2.40 18.96
N THR A 121 9.51 -3.14 17.94
CA THR A 121 10.16 -3.12 16.63
C THR A 121 9.18 -2.54 15.64
N GLN A 122 9.59 -1.46 14.97
CA GLN A 122 8.86 -0.85 13.87
C GLN A 122 9.46 -1.29 12.54
N ILE A 123 8.61 -1.78 11.66
CA ILE A 123 8.97 -2.17 10.29
C ILE A 123 8.20 -1.24 9.37
N SER A 124 8.92 -0.51 8.52
CA SER A 124 8.34 0.30 7.45
C SER A 124 8.85 -0.19 6.11
N ALA A 125 7.95 -0.35 5.15
CA ALA A 125 8.30 -0.67 3.77
C ALA A 125 7.66 0.34 2.82
N ALA A 126 8.46 0.81 1.86
CA ALA A 126 8.05 1.76 0.85
C ALA A 126 8.28 1.18 -0.56
N TYR A 127 7.30 1.39 -1.43
CA TYR A 127 7.36 0.98 -2.84
C TYR A 127 6.79 2.06 -3.75
N THR A 128 7.48 2.36 -4.85
CA THR A 128 7.02 3.35 -5.83
C THR A 128 6.19 2.66 -6.91
N HIS A 129 4.90 2.95 -6.96
CA HIS A 129 3.98 2.43 -7.96
C HIS A 129 3.85 3.39 -9.15
N THR A 130 3.99 2.86 -10.36
CA THR A 130 3.71 3.55 -11.62
C THR A 130 2.31 3.17 -12.09
N TRP A 131 1.46 4.16 -12.37
CA TRP A 131 0.13 3.91 -12.95
C TRP A 131 0.24 3.35 -14.37
N ILE A 132 -0.76 2.60 -14.82
CA ILE A 132 -0.77 2.01 -16.17
C ILE A 132 -1.25 3.02 -17.19
N PHE A 133 -2.34 3.75 -16.90
CA PHE A 133 -2.98 4.65 -17.86
C PHE A 133 -2.67 6.14 -17.67
N TYR A 134 -2.14 6.55 -16.51
CA TYR A 134 -1.76 7.94 -16.24
C TYR A 134 -0.24 8.11 -16.08
N PRO A 135 0.41 9.11 -16.68
CA PRO A 135 1.82 9.39 -16.43
C PRO A 135 2.00 9.91 -15.00
N GLY A 136 2.54 9.08 -14.12
CA GLY A 136 2.87 9.48 -12.75
C GLY A 136 3.28 8.30 -11.88
N THR A 137 3.87 8.62 -10.74
CA THR A 137 4.24 7.64 -9.71
C THR A 137 3.70 8.06 -8.36
N VAL A 138 3.31 7.09 -7.56
CA VAL A 138 2.87 7.28 -6.18
C VAL A 138 3.63 6.32 -5.27
N SER A 139 4.08 6.79 -4.11
CA SER A 139 4.70 5.94 -3.10
C SER A 139 3.64 5.27 -2.25
N ILE A 140 3.72 3.95 -2.14
CA ILE A 140 2.94 3.12 -1.21
C ILE A 140 3.83 2.85 -0.01
N THR A 141 3.29 3.09 1.18
CA THR A 141 3.96 2.77 2.44
C THR A 141 3.11 1.78 3.23
N ALA A 142 3.76 0.82 3.88
CA ALA A 142 3.16 -0.08 4.85
C ALA A 142 4.02 -0.13 6.11
N ASP A 143 3.37 0.09 7.26
CA ASP A 143 4.03 0.14 8.56
C ASP A 143 3.44 -0.91 9.50
N SER A 144 4.28 -1.52 10.32
CA SER A 144 3.88 -2.42 11.39
C SER A 144 4.76 -2.18 12.62
N THR A 145 4.13 -1.91 13.75
CA THR A 145 4.78 -1.87 15.06
C THR A 145 4.37 -3.09 15.87
N ILE A 146 5.35 -3.82 16.37
CA ILE A 146 5.14 -4.98 17.23
C ILE A 146 5.90 -4.82 18.53
N ARG A 147 5.41 -5.48 19.57
CA ARG A 147 6.09 -5.55 20.87
C ARG A 147 6.90 -6.84 20.94
N THR A 148 8.21 -6.73 21.14
CA THR A 148 9.13 -7.86 21.10
C THR A 148 9.52 -8.35 22.49
N GLN A 149 9.57 -7.49 23.52
CA GLN A 149 9.91 -7.87 24.91
C GLN A 149 9.18 -7.02 25.96
#